data_AF-A0A1F8NQU8-F1
#
_entry.id   AF-A0A1F8NQU8-F1
#
_cell.length_a   1.000
_cell.length_b   1.000
_cell.length_c   1.000
_cell.angle_alpha   90.00
_cell.angle_beta   90.00
_cell.angle_gamma   90.00
#
_symmetry.space_group_name_H-M   'P 1'
#
loop_
_entity.id
_entity.type
_entity.pdbx_description
1 polymer ?
#
loop_
_entity_poly.entity_id
_entity_poly.type
_entity_poly.pdbx_seq_one_letter_code
_entity_poly.pdbx_strand_id
1 'polypeptide(L)'
;MPKTTPEDIINLGFTSPMFKQATDEIFKQFIGFVISEQAPLLEGRLGATAYNSLSSPTKNYVKRAELCLAAAELVQRRINIILGNVVGAGHEIDVSHEGAQKKVYLDEANALIEKITAGITSDSADFASGVLVTNHFVPSTDTE
;
A
#
# COMPACT_ATOMS: atom_id res chain seq x y z
N MET A 1 -5.72 -17.24 -1.63
CA MET A 1 -4.34 -16.81 -1.93
C MET A 1 -4.35 -15.35 -2.36
N PRO A 2 -3.42 -14.53 -1.85
CA PRO A 2 -3.23 -13.15 -2.30
C PRO A 2 -2.98 -13.06 -3.81
N LYS A 3 -3.38 -11.94 -4.41
CA LYS A 3 -3.22 -11.67 -5.86
C LYS A 3 -2.02 -10.77 -6.17
N THR A 4 -1.52 -10.07 -5.17
CA THR A 4 -0.40 -9.13 -5.17
C THR A 4 0.85 -9.81 -4.63
N THR A 5 2.01 -9.46 -5.18
CA THR A 5 3.31 -9.92 -4.67
C THR A 5 4.08 -8.78 -4.00
N PRO A 6 5.09 -9.08 -3.17
CA PRO A 6 5.98 -8.05 -2.63
C PRO A 6 6.63 -7.16 -3.71
N GLU A 7 6.95 -7.72 -4.88
CA GLU A 7 7.50 -6.96 -6.01
C GLU A 7 6.52 -5.91 -6.54
N ASP A 8 5.22 -6.20 -6.59
CA ASP A 8 4.21 -5.22 -7.02
C ASP A 8 4.23 -3.98 -6.10
N ILE A 9 4.43 -4.18 -4.79
CA ILE A 9 4.53 -3.11 -3.79
C ILE A 9 5.86 -2.36 -3.91
N ILE A 10 6.98 -3.06 -4.08
CA ILE A 10 8.31 -2.43 -4.25
C ILE A 10 8.31 -1.50 -5.47
N ASN A 11 7.63 -1.91 -6.55
CA ASN A 11 7.49 -1.09 -7.75
C ASN A 11 6.72 0.22 -7.53
N LEU A 12 5.97 0.37 -6.42
CA LEU A 12 5.36 1.65 -6.05
C LEU A 12 6.38 2.65 -5.46
N GLY A 13 7.57 2.17 -5.06
CA GLY A 13 8.65 3.00 -4.51
C GLY A 13 8.86 2.86 -2.99
N PHE A 14 8.23 1.88 -2.34
CA PHE A 14 8.51 1.58 -0.94
C PHE A 14 9.89 0.92 -0.80
N THR A 15 10.68 1.36 0.18
CA THR A 15 12.05 0.85 0.40
C THR A 15 12.27 0.36 1.83
N SER A 16 13.22 -0.56 2.03
CA SER A 16 13.54 -1.14 3.33
C SER A 16 13.88 -0.10 4.43
N PRO A 17 14.60 1.01 4.17
CA PRO A 17 14.89 2.02 5.18
C PRO A 17 13.64 2.74 5.71
N MET A 18 12.58 2.90 4.89
CA MET A 18 11.33 3.54 5.32
C MET A 18 10.65 2.80 6.48
N PHE A 19 10.98 1.52 6.65
CA PHE A 19 10.37 0.62 7.64
C PHE A 19 11.37 0.10 8.66
N LYS A 20 12.58 0.67 8.73
CA LYS A 20 13.68 0.22 9.61
C LYS A 20 14.05 -1.27 9.42
N GLN A 21 13.88 -1.80 8.21
CA GLN A 21 14.24 -3.19 7.93
C GLN A 21 15.72 -3.29 7.57
N ALA A 22 16.41 -4.29 8.11
CA ALA A 22 17.86 -4.42 7.97
C ALA A 22 18.30 -4.81 6.56
N THR A 23 17.47 -5.54 5.81
CA THR A 23 17.77 -5.99 4.45
C THR A 23 16.51 -5.97 3.58
N ASP A 24 16.70 -5.95 2.26
CA ASP A 24 15.59 -6.02 1.30
C ASP A 24 14.82 -7.36 1.37
N GLU A 25 15.50 -8.44 1.74
CA GLU A 25 14.86 -9.75 1.93
C GLU A 25 13.90 -9.71 3.14
N ILE A 26 14.33 -9.15 4.27
CA ILE A 26 13.46 -8.97 5.44
C ILE A 26 12.31 -8.02 5.09
N PHE A 27 12.57 -6.98 4.30
CA PHE A 27 11.53 -6.07 3.83
C PHE A 27 10.50 -6.77 2.93
N LYS A 28 10.92 -7.64 2.02
CA LYS A 28 10.00 -8.46 1.21
C LYS A 28 9.12 -9.36 2.06
N GLN A 29 9.68 -9.98 3.09
CA GLN A 29 8.91 -10.79 4.05
C GLN A 29 7.90 -9.95 4.82
N PHE A 30 8.31 -8.76 5.29
CA PHE A 30 7.44 -7.78 5.92
C PHE A 30 6.26 -7.37 5.03
N ILE A 31 6.52 -7.07 3.75
CA ILE A 31 5.46 -6.80 2.77
C ILE A 31 4.54 -8.02 2.60
N GLY A 32 5.12 -9.22 2.51
CA GLY A 32 4.35 -10.46 2.40
C GLY A 32 3.37 -10.67 3.56
N PHE A 33 3.77 -10.32 4.79
CA PHE A 33 2.86 -10.32 5.94
C PHE A 33 1.73 -9.30 5.78
N VAL A 34 2.03 -8.06 5.37
CA VAL A 34 1.01 -7.02 5.13
C VAL A 34 -0.01 -7.48 4.08
N ILE A 35 0.47 -8.01 2.95
CA ILE A 35 -0.41 -8.56 1.91
C ILE A 35 -1.28 -9.69 2.47
N SER A 36 -0.72 -10.57 3.29
CA SER A 36 -1.45 -11.69 3.90
C SER A 36 -2.50 -11.26 4.91
N GLU A 37 -2.35 -10.09 5.53
CA GLU A 37 -3.38 -9.47 6.38
C GLU A 37 -4.50 -8.83 5.56
N GLN A 38 -4.17 -8.15 4.45
CA GLN A 38 -5.14 -7.41 3.65
C GLN A 38 -5.97 -8.30 2.72
N ALA A 39 -5.36 -9.36 2.16
CA ALA A 39 -6.03 -10.29 1.26
C ALA A 39 -7.34 -10.91 1.82
N PRO A 40 -7.38 -11.48 3.05
CA PRO A 40 -8.62 -12.01 3.60
C PRO A 40 -9.65 -10.93 3.92
N LEU A 41 -9.23 -9.70 4.23
CA LEU A 41 -10.15 -8.57 4.44
C LEU A 41 -10.83 -8.17 3.14
N LEU A 42 -10.09 -8.13 2.03
CA LEU A 42 -10.66 -7.88 0.71
C LEU A 42 -11.58 -9.02 0.27
N GLU A 43 -11.16 -10.27 0.44
CA GLU A 43 -11.99 -11.44 0.13
C GLU A 43 -13.30 -11.43 0.94
N GLY A 44 -13.26 -11.06 2.22
CA GLY A 44 -14.45 -10.92 3.06
C GLY A 44 -15.42 -9.83 2.59
N ARG A 45 -14.91 -8.75 1.97
CA ARG A 45 -15.73 -7.66 1.41
C ARG A 45 -16.35 -7.99 0.06
N LEU A 46 -15.59 -8.68 -0.80
CA LEU A 46 -16.02 -9.02 -2.16
C LEU A 46 -16.80 -10.34 -2.24
N GLY A 47 -16.58 -11.24 -1.29
CA GLY A 47 -16.95 -12.64 -1.38
C GLY A 47 -15.97 -13.47 -2.22
N ALA A 48 -15.86 -14.76 -1.90
CA ALA A 48 -14.90 -15.68 -2.50
C ALA A 48 -15.01 -15.79 -4.03
N THR A 49 -16.22 -15.68 -4.59
CA THR A 49 -16.44 -15.77 -6.05
C THR A 49 -15.81 -14.62 -6.81
N ALA A 50 -16.07 -13.38 -6.38
CA ALA A 50 -15.53 -12.20 -7.05
C ALA A 50 -14.01 -12.11 -6.83
N TYR A 51 -13.55 -12.34 -5.60
CA TYR A 51 -12.13 -12.33 -5.25
C TYR A 51 -11.31 -13.37 -6.03
N ASN A 52 -11.85 -14.57 -6.26
CA ASN A 52 -11.17 -15.62 -7.02
C ASN A 52 -11.50 -15.61 -8.52
N SER A 53 -12.14 -14.55 -9.02
CA SER A 53 -12.44 -14.43 -10.45
C SER A 53 -11.15 -14.49 -11.29
N LEU A 54 -11.22 -15.26 -12.38
CA LEU A 54 -10.16 -15.34 -13.38
C LEU A 54 -10.47 -14.50 -14.63
N SER A 55 -11.69 -13.94 -14.72
CA SER A 55 -12.14 -13.13 -15.86
C SER A 55 -11.72 -11.67 -15.72
N SER A 56 -11.34 -11.06 -16.83
CA SER A 56 -11.17 -9.61 -16.91
C SER A 56 -12.53 -8.91 -17.08
N PRO A 57 -12.70 -7.68 -16.56
CA PRO A 57 -11.71 -6.88 -15.82
C PRO A 57 -11.62 -7.24 -14.33
N THR A 58 -12.54 -8.05 -13.80
CA THR A 58 -12.66 -8.35 -12.36
C THR A 58 -11.35 -8.82 -11.73
N LYS A 59 -10.64 -9.77 -12.35
CA LYS A 59 -9.33 -10.24 -11.87
C LYS A 59 -8.32 -9.10 -11.68
N ASN A 60 -8.29 -8.16 -12.62
CA ASN A 60 -7.36 -7.02 -12.59
C ASN A 60 -7.77 -6.03 -11.50
N TYR A 61 -9.07 -5.75 -11.37
CA TYR A 61 -9.59 -4.90 -10.31
C TYR A 61 -9.31 -5.48 -8.92
N VAL A 62 -9.49 -6.79 -8.73
CA VAL A 62 -9.17 -7.46 -7.45
C VAL A 62 -7.69 -7.31 -7.13
N LYS A 63 -6.79 -7.64 -8.09
CA LYS A 63 -5.34 -7.50 -7.87
C LYS A 63 -4.97 -6.06 -7.51
N ARG A 64 -5.50 -5.08 -8.23
CA ARG A 64 -5.19 -3.66 -8.00
C ARG A 64 -5.78 -3.15 -6.68
N ALA A 65 -6.99 -3.56 -6.31
CA ALA A 65 -7.58 -3.21 -5.03
C ALA A 65 -6.76 -3.77 -3.86
N GLU A 66 -6.30 -5.01 -3.96
CA GLU A 66 -5.44 -5.62 -2.95
C GLU A 66 -4.09 -4.88 -2.82
N LEU A 67 -3.46 -4.54 -3.95
CA LEU A 67 -2.25 -3.73 -3.99
C LEU A 67 -2.44 -2.38 -3.28
N CYS A 68 -3.53 -1.67 -3.59
CA CYS A 68 -3.86 -0.39 -2.96
C CYS A 68 -4.10 -0.52 -1.45
N LEU A 69 -4.80 -1.57 -0.99
CA LEU A 69 -5.01 -1.81 0.44
C LEU A 69 -3.70 -2.11 1.18
N ALA A 70 -2.84 -2.95 0.60
CA ALA A 70 -1.52 -3.24 1.16
C ALA A 70 -0.63 -1.99 1.20
N ALA A 71 -0.65 -1.16 0.14
CA ALA A 71 0.06 0.11 0.11
C ALA A 71 -0.45 1.09 1.16
N ALA A 72 -1.77 1.22 1.34
CA ALA A 72 -2.37 2.07 2.37
C ALA A 72 -1.96 1.64 3.79
N GLU A 73 -1.93 0.33 4.05
CA GLU A 73 -1.47 -0.22 5.33
C GLU A 73 0.02 0.07 5.56
N LEU A 74 0.87 -0.09 4.53
CA LEU A 74 2.27 0.29 4.62
C LEU A 74 2.46 1.78 4.93
N VAL A 75 1.70 2.66 4.30
CA VAL A 75 1.75 4.10 4.63
C VAL A 75 1.32 4.33 6.09
N GLN A 76 0.29 3.65 6.59
CA GLN A 76 -0.11 3.76 8.00
C GLN A 76 1.00 3.29 8.96
N ARG A 77 1.65 2.16 8.66
CA ARG A 77 2.78 1.66 9.46
C ARG A 77 3.96 2.64 9.45
N ARG A 78 4.21 3.27 8.30
CA ARG A 78 5.22 4.33 8.17
C ARG A 78 4.87 5.55 9.03
N ILE A 79 3.62 6.01 9.00
CA ILE A 79 3.13 7.08 9.89
C ILE A 79 3.40 6.73 11.35
N ASN A 80 3.08 5.50 11.77
CA ASN A 80 3.32 5.06 13.15
C ASN A 80 4.81 5.06 13.52
N ILE A 81 5.70 4.70 12.58
CA ILE A 81 7.15 4.76 12.79
C ILE A 81 7.63 6.21 12.95
N ILE A 82 7.15 7.13 12.11
CA ILE A 82 7.52 8.55 12.17
C ILE A 82 7.06 9.14 13.51
N LEU A 83 5.79 8.93 13.89
CA LEU A 83 5.24 9.40 15.16
C LEU A 83 5.94 8.76 16.38
N GLY A 84 6.35 7.49 16.28
CA GLY A 84 7.09 6.79 17.33
C GLY A 84 8.53 7.25 17.51
N ASN A 85 9.08 8.03 16.58
CA ASN A 85 10.44 8.60 16.68
C ASN A 85 10.46 9.97 17.39
N VAL A 86 9.32 10.49 17.86
CA VAL A 86 9.27 11.75 18.63
C VAL A 86 9.87 11.52 20.02
N VAL A 87 11.09 12.00 20.22
CA VAL A 87 11.73 12.04 21.54
C VAL A 87 11.75 13.49 22.02
N GLY A 88 10.68 13.94 22.67
CA GLY A 88 10.66 15.22 23.40
C GLY A 88 9.43 16.08 23.19
N ALA A 89 9.09 16.86 24.22
CA ALA A 89 8.04 17.87 24.17
C ALA A 89 8.51 19.05 23.30
N GLY A 90 7.87 19.27 22.14
CA GLY A 90 7.98 20.53 21.40
C GLY A 90 8.30 20.46 19.90
N HIS A 91 8.39 19.26 19.29
CA HIS A 91 8.47 19.14 17.84
C HIS A 91 7.15 18.62 17.29
N GLU A 92 6.44 19.46 16.53
CA GLU A 92 5.26 19.05 15.77
C GLU A 92 5.73 18.24 14.57
N ILE A 93 5.41 16.94 14.55
CA ILE A 93 5.63 16.11 13.37
C ILE A 93 4.41 16.23 12.48
N ASP A 94 4.64 16.75 11.27
CA ASP A 94 3.65 16.73 10.21
C ASP A 94 3.70 15.40 9.45
N VAL A 95 2.60 14.64 9.50
CA VAL A 95 2.36 13.42 8.72
C VAL A 95 1.23 13.59 7.70
N SER A 96 0.86 14.85 7.39
CA SER A 96 -0.25 15.17 6.50
C SER A 96 -0.03 14.63 5.09
N HIS A 97 1.21 14.63 4.61
CA HIS A 97 1.56 14.11 3.29
C HIS A 97 1.32 12.60 3.20
N GLU A 98 1.83 11.84 4.17
CA GLU A 98 1.59 10.41 4.27
C GLU A 98 0.09 10.11 4.47
N GLY A 99 -0.61 10.92 5.28
CA GLY A 99 -2.05 10.83 5.45
C GLY A 99 -2.82 10.99 4.13
N ALA A 100 -2.45 11.98 3.32
CA ALA A 100 -3.02 12.22 2.01
C ALA A 100 -2.73 11.05 1.05
N GLN A 101 -1.50 10.53 1.04
CA GLN A 101 -1.13 9.40 0.20
C GLN A 101 -1.86 8.11 0.59
N LYS A 102 -1.98 7.83 1.90
CA LYS A 102 -2.81 6.73 2.40
C LYS A 102 -4.25 6.87 1.88
N LYS A 103 -4.80 8.08 1.94
CA LYS A 103 -6.17 8.34 1.47
C LYS A 103 -6.31 8.04 -0.03
N VAL A 104 -5.36 8.44 -0.86
CA VAL A 104 -5.38 8.15 -2.31
C VAL A 104 -5.48 6.64 -2.57
N TYR A 105 -4.65 5.84 -1.91
CA TYR A 105 -4.71 4.38 -2.06
C TYR A 105 -6.04 3.79 -1.57
N LEU A 106 -6.58 4.29 -0.45
CA LEU A 106 -7.88 3.82 0.06
C LEU A 106 -9.04 4.19 -0.88
N ASP A 107 -9.06 5.42 -1.38
CA ASP A 107 -10.08 5.88 -2.32
C ASP A 107 -10.05 5.03 -3.61
N GLU A 108 -8.87 4.72 -4.14
CA GLU A 108 -8.70 3.87 -5.31
C GLU A 108 -9.16 2.44 -5.06
N ALA A 109 -8.78 1.85 -3.91
CA ALA A 109 -9.24 0.51 -3.53
C ALA A 109 -10.77 0.45 -3.45
N ASN A 110 -11.39 1.46 -2.82
CA ASN A 110 -12.85 1.53 -2.68
C ASN A 110 -13.53 1.67 -4.05
N ALA A 111 -13.02 2.53 -4.93
CA ALA A 111 -13.56 2.69 -6.28
C ALA A 111 -13.49 1.38 -7.09
N LEU A 112 -12.42 0.60 -6.94
CA LEU A 112 -12.29 -0.71 -7.60
C LEU A 112 -13.26 -1.75 -7.00
N ILE A 113 -13.41 -1.75 -5.67
CA ILE A 113 -14.39 -2.61 -4.99
C ILE A 113 -15.80 -2.28 -5.46
N GLU A 114 -16.17 -1.01 -5.56
CA GLU A 114 -17.46 -0.56 -6.08
C GLU A 114 -17.69 -1.00 -7.54
N LYS A 115 -16.67 -0.91 -8.41
CA LYS A 115 -16.75 -1.43 -9.78
C LYS A 115 -17.03 -2.94 -9.80
N ILE A 116 -16.37 -3.70 -8.93
CA ILE A 116 -16.57 -5.16 -8.82
C ILE A 116 -17.99 -5.48 -8.33
N THR A 117 -18.45 -4.83 -7.26
CA THR A 117 -19.77 -5.09 -6.67
C THR A 117 -20.91 -4.66 -7.59
N ALA A 118 -20.73 -3.59 -8.36
CA ALA A 118 -21.67 -3.16 -9.38
C ALA A 118 -21.64 -4.00 -10.66
N GLY A 119 -20.71 -4.95 -10.79
CA GLY A 119 -20.57 -5.80 -11.98
C GLY A 119 -20.11 -5.04 -13.23
N ILE A 120 -19.37 -3.93 -13.07
CA ILE A 120 -18.90 -3.11 -14.19
C ILE A 120 -17.80 -3.85 -14.95
N THR A 121 -18.03 -4.07 -16.24
CA THR A 121 -17.14 -4.84 -17.14
C THR A 121 -16.42 -4.00 -18.19
N SER A 122 -16.59 -2.67 -18.18
CA SER A 122 -15.91 -1.73 -19.08
C SER A 122 -14.94 -0.83 -18.31
N ASP A 123 -13.71 -0.71 -18.82
CA ASP A 123 -12.70 0.21 -18.31
C ASP A 123 -13.02 1.62 -18.82
N SER A 124 -13.57 2.48 -17.97
CA SER A 124 -13.54 3.93 -18.20
C SER A 124 -12.32 4.54 -17.50
N ALA A 125 -11.36 4.93 -18.34
CA ALA A 125 -10.18 5.81 -18.14
C ALA A 125 -9.10 5.39 -17.14
N ASP A 126 -7.87 5.34 -17.68
CA ASP A 126 -6.58 5.12 -17.02
C ASP A 126 -6.32 6.11 -15.87
N PHE A 127 -5.83 5.61 -14.74
CA PHE A 127 -5.29 6.43 -13.65
C PHE A 127 -3.77 6.31 -13.57
N ALA A 128 -3.11 7.47 -13.49
CA ALA A 128 -1.68 7.66 -13.33
C ALA A 128 -1.27 7.51 -11.86
N SER A 129 -0.53 6.43 -11.55
CA SER A 129 0.13 6.26 -10.26
C SER A 129 1.20 7.35 -10.09
N GLY A 130 1.03 8.22 -9.08
CA GLY A 130 2.01 9.23 -8.70
C GLY A 130 3.21 8.58 -8.02
N VAL A 131 4.41 8.85 -8.53
CA VAL A 131 5.68 8.41 -7.95
C VAL A 131 5.77 8.85 -6.48
N LEU A 132 6.14 7.91 -5.60
CA LEU A 132 6.51 8.18 -4.21
C LEU A 132 7.70 9.15 -4.16
N VAL A 133 7.47 10.40 -3.78
CA VAL A 133 8.52 11.39 -3.51
C VAL A 133 8.56 11.62 -2.00
N THR A 134 9.52 11.02 -1.30
CA THR A 134 9.69 11.22 0.13
C THR A 134 10.92 12.09 0.40
N ASN A 135 10.72 13.33 0.88
CA ASN A 135 11.81 14.27 1.23
C ASN A 135 12.42 14.05 2.63
N HIS A 136 12.12 12.92 3.29
CA HIS A 136 12.43 12.73 4.72
C HIS A 136 13.64 11.85 5.02
N PHE A 137 14.50 11.55 4.04
CA PHE A 137 15.77 10.88 4.28
C PHE A 137 16.92 11.76 3.80
N VAL A 138 17.55 12.46 4.75
CA VAL A 138 18.92 12.95 4.55
C VAL A 138 19.84 11.73 4.77
N PRO A 139 20.70 11.35 3.83
CA PRO A 139 21.71 10.33 4.07
C PRO A 139 22.59 10.81 5.23
N SER A 140 22.68 10.04 6.32
CA SER A 140 23.67 10.31 7.36
C SER A 140 25.06 10.06 6.76
N THR A 141 25.77 11.12 6.39
CA THR A 141 27.21 11.06 6.12
C THR A 141 27.94 11.12 7.46
N ASP A 142 27.93 10.00 8.18
CA ASP A 142 28.85 9.83 9.30
C ASP A 142 30.15 9.25 8.74
N THR A 143 31.06 10.17 8.42
CA THR A 143 32.50 9.89 8.35
C THR A 143 33.08 10.02 9.75
N GLU A 144 33.58 8.91 10.31
CA GLU A 144 34.77 8.85 11.15
C GLU A 144 35.63 7.64 10.74
#